data_AF-A0A5C8JL63-F1
#
_entry.id   AF-A0A5C8JL63-F1
#
_cell.length_a   1.000
_cell.length_b   1.000
_cell.length_c   1.000
_cell.angle_alpha   90.00
_cell.angle_beta   90.00
_cell.angle_gamma   90.00
#
_symmetry.space_group_name_H-M   'P 1'
#
loop_
_entity.id
_entity.type
_entity.pdbx_description
1 polymer ?
#
loop_
_entity_poly.entity_id
_entity_poly.type
_entity_poly.pdbx_seq_one_letter_code
_entity_poly.pdbx_strand_id
1 'polypeptide(L)'
;MKRITPLLYLLAFVLASCSGDTSNRIPDTVPDIEGNITTLKKATTKNKDNSLAVLLVEAQEETSNTYQKASIKVDSKTHLEDQNGGILKLEQLREGYKIEAWLEGPIMESDPVQAYATAIRVSM
;
A
#
# COMPACT_ATOMS: atom_id res chain seq x y z
N MET A 1 21.86 65.73 -7.68
CA MET A 1 21.47 65.18 -9.01
C MET A 1 21.43 63.65 -8.91
N LYS A 2 20.27 63.05 -9.25
CA LYS A 2 19.98 61.65 -9.68
C LYS A 2 20.59 60.51 -8.82
N ARG A 3 19.87 59.91 -7.85
CA ARG A 3 18.83 58.85 -7.93
C ARG A 3 19.18 57.67 -8.86
N ILE A 4 19.58 56.53 -8.30
CA ILE A 4 19.17 55.20 -8.79
C ILE A 4 19.26 54.12 -7.69
N THR A 5 18.09 53.65 -7.26
CA THR A 5 17.78 52.35 -6.64
C THR A 5 16.61 51.79 -7.51
N PRO A 6 16.16 50.53 -7.41
CA PRO A 6 16.78 49.21 -7.20
C PRO A 6 16.49 48.26 -8.40
N LEU A 7 17.18 47.13 -8.55
CA LEU A 7 16.76 46.02 -9.44
C LEU A 7 17.29 44.72 -8.78
N LEU A 8 16.53 43.99 -7.96
CA LEU A 8 15.34 43.19 -8.25
C LEU A 8 15.61 42.15 -9.37
N TYR A 9 15.44 40.87 -9.00
CA TYR A 9 15.43 39.66 -9.84
C TYR A 9 16.78 39.07 -10.29
N LEU A 10 17.21 38.01 -9.61
CA LEU A 10 17.09 36.66 -10.20
C LEU A 10 17.17 35.58 -9.10
N LEU A 11 16.03 35.42 -8.43
CA LEU A 11 15.69 34.23 -7.67
C LEU A 11 15.39 33.12 -8.68
N ALA A 12 16.27 32.13 -8.80
CA ALA A 12 16.00 30.90 -9.57
C ALA A 12 16.56 29.69 -8.83
N PHE A 13 16.01 29.45 -7.63
CA PHE A 13 16.06 28.12 -7.01
C PHE A 13 15.11 27.22 -7.82
N VAL A 14 15.66 26.52 -8.81
CA VAL A 14 14.94 25.42 -9.46
C VAL A 14 15.01 24.25 -8.49
N LEU A 15 14.05 24.20 -7.55
CA LEU A 15 13.69 22.96 -6.90
C LEU A 15 13.05 22.08 -7.98
N ALA A 16 13.88 21.23 -8.60
CA ALA A 16 13.41 20.04 -9.29
C ALA A 16 12.73 19.14 -8.26
N SER A 17 11.49 19.48 -7.90
CA SER A 17 10.58 18.55 -7.26
C SER A 17 10.29 17.50 -8.32
N CYS A 18 11.02 16.39 -8.27
CA CYS A 18 10.52 15.14 -8.80
C CYS A 18 9.21 14.90 -8.06
N SER A 19 8.10 15.28 -8.68
CA SER A 19 6.78 14.77 -8.33
C SER A 19 6.86 13.29 -8.67
N GLY A 20 7.33 12.51 -7.70
CA GLY A 20 7.34 11.06 -7.78
C GLY A 20 5.91 10.66 -8.12
N ASP A 21 5.78 10.04 -9.28
CA ASP A 21 4.55 9.48 -9.78
C ASP A 21 3.97 8.62 -8.64
N THR A 22 2.94 9.13 -7.96
CA THR A 22 2.12 8.34 -7.04
C THR A 22 1.26 7.43 -7.92
N SER A 23 1.93 6.61 -8.71
CA SER A 23 1.28 5.60 -9.52
C SER A 23 0.75 4.59 -8.52
N ASN A 24 -0.56 4.56 -8.38
CA ASN A 24 -1.31 3.48 -7.75
C ASN A 24 -1.05 2.20 -8.56
N ARG A 25 0.09 1.55 -8.31
CA ARG A 25 0.59 0.34 -8.99
C ARG A 25 1.29 -0.56 -7.98
N ILE A 26 1.48 -1.82 -8.31
CA ILE A 26 2.34 -2.70 -7.51
C ILE A 26 3.77 -2.13 -7.47
N PRO A 27 4.39 -2.02 -6.28
CA PRO A 27 5.79 -1.65 -6.15
C PRO A 27 6.73 -2.61 -6.88
N ASP A 28 7.80 -2.08 -7.48
CA ASP A 28 8.87 -2.85 -8.11
C ASP A 28 9.85 -3.42 -7.04
N THR A 29 9.33 -3.88 -5.90
CA THR A 29 10.09 -4.47 -4.77
C THR A 29 9.53 -5.84 -4.41
N VAL A 30 10.26 -6.62 -3.60
CA VAL A 30 9.75 -7.88 -3.05
C VAL A 30 8.56 -7.58 -2.12
N PRO A 31 7.48 -8.39 -2.12
CA PRO A 31 6.38 -8.23 -1.18
C PRO A 31 6.82 -8.52 0.26
N ASP A 32 6.18 -7.88 1.23
CA ASP A 32 6.47 -8.10 2.65
C ASP A 32 5.91 -9.45 3.14
N ILE A 33 4.82 -9.90 2.52
CA ILE A 33 4.22 -11.20 2.79
C ILE A 33 3.59 -11.79 1.51
N GLU A 34 3.87 -13.07 1.29
CA GLU A 34 3.21 -13.93 0.30
C GLU A 34 2.50 -15.06 1.03
N GLY A 35 1.17 -15.16 0.90
CA GLY A 35 0.40 -16.10 1.71
C GLY A 35 -1.07 -16.20 1.34
N ASN A 36 -1.82 -16.95 2.12
CA ASN A 36 -3.25 -17.16 1.91
C ASN A 36 -4.07 -16.23 2.81
N ILE A 37 -5.16 -15.69 2.28
CA ILE A 37 -6.16 -14.98 3.08
C ILE A 37 -6.92 -16.01 3.92
N THR A 38 -6.63 -16.08 5.22
CA THR A 38 -7.32 -16.97 6.17
C THR A 38 -8.56 -16.32 6.79
N THR A 39 -8.67 -14.99 6.73
CA THR A 39 -9.88 -14.27 7.17
C THR A 39 -10.05 -12.98 6.38
N LEU A 40 -11.27 -12.68 5.94
CA LEU A 40 -11.62 -11.42 5.26
C LEU A 40 -12.78 -10.74 5.99
N LYS A 41 -12.49 -9.64 6.70
CA LYS A 41 -13.51 -8.81 7.35
C LYS A 41 -13.71 -7.53 6.56
N LYS A 42 -14.88 -7.39 5.92
CA LYS A 42 -15.27 -6.15 5.23
C LYS A 42 -15.94 -5.20 6.21
N ALA A 43 -15.61 -3.91 6.13
CA ALA A 43 -16.24 -2.89 6.95
C ALA A 43 -17.70 -2.70 6.49
N THR A 44 -18.64 -2.87 7.41
CA THR A 44 -20.08 -2.66 7.15
C THR A 44 -20.52 -1.20 7.35
N THR A 45 -19.67 -0.40 7.99
CA THR A 45 -19.84 1.03 8.27
C THR A 45 -18.47 1.72 8.13
N LYS A 46 -18.45 3.04 7.92
CA LYS A 46 -17.18 3.81 7.94
C LYS A 46 -16.50 3.60 9.30
N ASN A 47 -15.48 2.75 9.33
CA ASN A 47 -14.66 2.52 10.51
C ASN A 47 -13.93 3.81 10.89
N LYS A 48 -13.58 3.96 12.17
CA LYS A 48 -12.78 5.08 12.69
C LYS A 48 -11.47 5.28 11.92
N ASP A 49 -10.96 4.19 11.36
CA ASP A 49 -9.66 4.10 10.71
C ASP A 49 -9.76 4.22 9.16
N ASN A 50 -10.95 4.50 8.61
CA ASN A 50 -11.23 4.53 7.16
C ASN A 50 -10.89 3.23 6.38
N SER A 51 -10.54 2.14 7.06
CA SER A 51 -10.33 0.84 6.40
C SER A 51 -11.65 0.28 5.84
N LEU A 52 -11.58 -0.22 4.62
CA LEU A 52 -12.67 -0.85 3.89
C LEU A 52 -12.71 -2.37 4.14
N ALA A 53 -11.55 -2.97 4.41
CA ALA A 53 -11.43 -4.36 4.86
C ALA A 53 -10.20 -4.60 5.72
N VAL A 54 -10.20 -5.73 6.41
CA VAL A 54 -9.06 -6.32 7.12
C VAL A 54 -8.89 -7.75 6.66
N LEU A 55 -7.68 -8.08 6.20
CA LEU A 55 -7.26 -9.42 5.79
C LEU A 55 -6.39 -10.02 6.88
N LEU A 56 -6.66 -11.25 7.31
CA LEU A 56 -5.65 -12.07 7.99
C LEU A 56 -4.96 -12.92 6.94
N VAL A 57 -3.65 -12.82 6.88
CA VAL A 57 -2.81 -13.50 5.88
C VAL A 57 -1.78 -14.33 6.61
N GLU A 58 -1.70 -15.59 6.22
CA GLU A 58 -0.70 -16.54 6.72
C GLU A 58 0.21 -16.96 5.57
N ALA A 59 1.51 -16.80 5.78
CA ALA A 59 2.54 -17.23 4.86
C ALA A 59 2.48 -18.74 4.67
N GLN A 60 2.84 -19.21 3.48
CA GLN A 60 3.06 -20.63 3.28
C GLN A 60 4.37 -21.06 3.98
N GLU A 61 4.38 -22.25 4.57
CA GLU A 61 5.60 -22.84 5.15
C GLU A 61 6.75 -22.78 4.13
N GLU A 62 7.96 -22.50 4.60
CA GLU A 62 9.18 -22.38 3.79
C GLU A 62 9.29 -21.14 2.88
N THR A 63 8.41 -20.13 3.01
CA THR A 63 8.57 -18.84 2.30
C THR A 63 9.51 -17.90 3.06
N SER A 64 10.45 -17.28 2.33
CA SER A 64 11.38 -16.27 2.85
C SER A 64 10.73 -14.89 2.99
N ASN A 65 9.52 -14.84 3.53
CA ASN A 65 8.76 -13.61 3.74
C ASN A 65 9.31 -12.80 4.91
N THR A 66 9.16 -11.48 4.85
CA THR A 66 9.44 -10.60 5.99
C THR A 66 8.57 -10.97 7.20
N TYR A 67 7.31 -11.31 6.93
CA TYR A 67 6.34 -11.69 7.96
C TYR A 67 5.66 -13.02 7.67
N GLN A 68 5.49 -13.84 8.71
CA GLN A 68 4.79 -15.13 8.61
C GLN A 68 3.28 -14.99 8.80
N LYS A 69 2.82 -13.94 9.48
CA LYS A 69 1.41 -13.66 9.74
C LYS A 69 1.14 -12.17 9.80
N ALA A 70 0.13 -11.70 9.06
CA ALA A 70 -0.20 -10.28 8.99
C ALA A 70 -1.71 -10.03 9.02
N SER A 71 -2.13 -9.03 9.80
CA SER A 71 -3.46 -8.42 9.77
C SER A 71 -3.38 -7.13 8.96
N ILE A 72 -3.73 -7.21 7.68
CA ILE A 72 -3.55 -6.18 6.67
C ILE A 72 -4.84 -5.37 6.52
N LYS A 73 -4.77 -4.05 6.75
CA LYS A 73 -5.86 -3.12 6.49
C LYS A 73 -5.83 -2.68 5.02
N VAL A 74 -6.97 -2.79 4.34
CA VAL A 74 -7.18 -2.30 2.97
C VAL A 74 -8.06 -1.07 3.05
N ASP A 75 -7.64 0.02 2.41
CA ASP A 75 -8.39 1.27 2.33
C ASP A 75 -8.60 1.72 0.88
N SER A 76 -9.07 2.96 0.67
CA SER A 76 -9.33 3.49 -0.67
C SER A 76 -8.06 3.80 -1.48
N LYS A 77 -6.88 3.77 -0.86
CA LYS A 77 -5.58 4.03 -1.49
C LYS A 77 -4.85 2.74 -1.87
N THR A 78 -5.25 1.60 -1.30
CA THR A 78 -4.65 0.31 -1.64
C THR A 78 -4.90 -0.04 -3.10
N HIS A 79 -3.82 -0.29 -3.86
CA HIS A 79 -3.89 -0.85 -5.21
C HIS A 79 -4.21 -2.35 -5.14
N LEU A 80 -5.24 -2.80 -5.85
CA LEU A 80 -5.60 -4.21 -5.94
C LEU A 80 -5.53 -4.67 -7.40
N GLU A 81 -4.77 -5.73 -7.65
CA GLU A 81 -4.69 -6.34 -8.99
C GLU A 81 -4.67 -7.87 -8.93
N ASP A 82 -5.02 -8.51 -10.04
CA ASP A 82 -4.77 -9.92 -10.27
C ASP A 82 -3.33 -10.16 -10.76
N GLN A 83 -2.93 -11.43 -10.83
CA GLN A 83 -1.63 -11.86 -11.34
C GLN A 83 -1.28 -11.44 -12.79
N ASN A 84 -2.27 -11.00 -13.56
CA ASN A 84 -2.10 -10.50 -14.93
C ASN A 84 -2.10 -8.96 -15.00
N GLY A 85 -2.13 -8.27 -13.86
CA GLY A 85 -2.22 -6.81 -13.77
C GLY A 85 -3.63 -6.25 -13.97
N GLY A 86 -4.66 -7.09 -13.96
CA GLY A 86 -6.06 -6.66 -14.03
C GLY A 86 -6.50 -6.02 -12.72
N ILE A 87 -7.01 -4.80 -12.75
CA ILE A 87 -7.48 -4.10 -11.54
C ILE A 87 -8.66 -4.84 -10.89
N LEU A 88 -8.53 -5.13 -9.60
CA LEU A 88 -9.54 -5.79 -8.81
C LEU A 88 -10.28 -4.79 -7.92
N LYS A 89 -11.54 -5.09 -7.64
CA LYS A 89 -12.31 -4.44 -6.59
C LYS A 89 -12.28 -5.28 -5.31
N LEU A 90 -12.49 -4.63 -4.16
CA LEU A 90 -12.55 -5.29 -2.87
C LEU A 90 -13.62 -6.40 -2.81
N GLU A 91 -14.71 -6.25 -3.58
CA GLU A 91 -15.76 -7.25 -3.69
C GLU A 91 -15.31 -8.54 -4.38
N GLN A 92 -14.15 -8.56 -5.04
CA GLN A 92 -13.59 -9.73 -5.69
C GLN A 92 -12.64 -10.52 -4.79
N LEU A 93 -12.18 -9.95 -3.67
CA LEU A 93 -11.37 -10.67 -2.68
C LEU A 93 -12.18 -11.75 -1.97
N ARG A 94 -11.56 -12.90 -1.73
CA ARG A 94 -12.13 -14.06 -1.04
C ARG A 94 -11.11 -14.66 -0.08
N GLU A 95 -11.61 -15.28 0.98
CA GLU A 95 -10.80 -16.19 1.80
C GLU A 95 -10.32 -17.37 0.95
N GLY A 96 -9.13 -17.88 1.26
CA GLY A 96 -8.45 -18.95 0.52
C GLY A 96 -7.63 -18.46 -0.68
N TYR A 97 -7.78 -17.21 -1.13
CA TYR A 97 -6.93 -16.68 -2.19
C TYR A 97 -5.50 -16.47 -1.71
N LYS A 98 -4.56 -16.77 -2.59
CA LYS A 98 -3.15 -16.45 -2.41
C LYS A 98 -2.91 -14.99 -2.78
N ILE A 99 -2.10 -14.30 -2.01
CA ILE A 99 -1.75 -12.90 -2.27
C ILE A 99 -0.27 -12.64 -2.07
N GLU A 100 0.21 -11.59 -2.73
CA GLU A 100 1.43 -10.86 -2.41
C GLU A 100 1.01 -9.48 -1.89
N ALA A 101 1.54 -9.04 -0.76
CA ALA A 101 1.19 -7.74 -0.18
C ALA A 101 2.41 -6.89 0.15
N TRP A 102 2.30 -5.60 -0.17
CA TRP A 102 3.26 -4.54 0.17
C TRP A 102 2.62 -3.65 1.22
N LEU A 103 3.29 -3.52 2.36
CA LEU A 103 2.82 -2.80 3.54
C LEU A 103 3.38 -1.38 3.56
N GLU A 104 2.62 -0.45 4.14
CA GLU A 104 3.04 0.94 4.30
C GLU A 104 2.72 1.54 5.65
N GLY A 105 3.41 2.66 5.90
CA GLY A 105 3.19 3.49 7.06
C GLY A 105 3.70 2.83 8.33
N PRO A 106 3.16 3.24 9.49
CA PRO A 106 3.51 2.62 10.77
C PRO A 106 3.09 1.14 10.79
N ILE A 107 4.07 0.26 10.97
CA ILE A 107 3.86 -1.17 11.19
C ILE A 107 3.83 -1.41 12.70
N MET A 108 2.76 -2.05 13.19
CA MET A 108 2.72 -2.53 14.57
C MET A 108 3.35 -3.91 14.64
N GLU A 109 4.51 -3.99 15.30
CA GLU A 109 5.26 -5.21 15.54
C GLU A 109 4.58 -6.09 16.61
N SER A 110 3.52 -6.79 16.20
CA SER A 110 2.80 -7.79 16.99
C SER A 110 2.71 -9.13 16.24
N ASP A 111 2.12 -10.16 16.86
CA ASP A 111 1.79 -11.42 16.18
C ASP A 111 0.26 -11.63 16.20
N PRO A 112 -0.44 -11.43 15.06
CA PRO A 112 0.08 -11.08 13.74
C PRO A 112 0.55 -9.62 13.67
N VAL A 113 1.42 -9.30 12.71
CA VAL A 113 1.82 -7.90 12.46
C VAL A 113 0.62 -7.13 11.95
N GLN A 114 0.51 -5.83 12.26
CA GLN A 114 -0.62 -5.03 11.78
C GLN A 114 -0.13 -3.82 10.99
N ALA A 115 -0.67 -3.65 9.78
CA ALA A 115 -0.25 -2.58 8.86
C ALA A 115 -1.35 -2.26 7.84
N TYR A 116 -1.18 -1.15 7.11
CA TYR A 116 -1.94 -0.86 5.89
C TYR A 116 -1.23 -1.44 4.68
N ALA A 117 -1.98 -1.79 3.64
CA ALA A 117 -1.40 -2.17 2.35
C ALA A 117 -1.31 -0.97 1.40
N THR A 118 -0.12 -0.79 0.81
CA THR A 118 0.04 0.02 -0.41
C THR A 118 -0.60 -0.71 -1.57
N ALA A 119 -0.31 -2.01 -1.70
CA ALA A 119 -0.70 -2.79 -2.85
C ALA A 119 -0.86 -4.27 -2.50
N ILE A 120 -1.78 -4.94 -3.19
CA ILE A 120 -2.00 -6.37 -3.07
C ILE A 120 -2.19 -6.96 -4.48
N ARG A 121 -1.39 -7.98 -4.80
CA ARG A 121 -1.61 -8.83 -5.97
C ARG A 121 -2.28 -10.11 -5.53
N VAL A 122 -3.30 -10.54 -6.28
CA VAL A 122 -4.10 -11.72 -5.97
C VAL A 122 -3.86 -12.81 -7.02
N SER A 123 -3.59 -14.01 -6.54
CA SER A 123 -3.47 -15.23 -7.34
C SER A 123 -4.57 -16.21 -6.91
N MET A 124 -5.39 -16.62 -7.88
CA MET A 124 -6.56 -17.51 -7.67
C MET A 124 -6.20 -18.97 -7.86
#